data_AF-A0A2S3VY77-F1
#
_entry.id   AF-A0A2S3VY77-F1
#
_cell.length_a   1.000
_cell.length_b   1.000
_cell.length_c   1.000
_cell.angle_alpha   90.00
_cell.angle_beta   90.00
_cell.angle_gamma   90.00
#
_symmetry.space_group_name_H-M   'P 1'
#
loop_
_entity.id
_entity.type
_entity.pdbx_description
1 polymer ?
#
loop_
_entity_poly.entity_id
_entity_poly.type
_entity_poly.pdbx_seq_one_letter_code
_entity_poly.pdbx_strand_id
1 'polypeptide(L)'
;MGLQDIVLATATVTVSDGVQFAVRGLAPYDVAVLYTRYQSDMTDMFRRLTSKTGAGETVDLETDIVMQAPELVSALITLASNTDPIDDASFQKAVAIAKQLPLGAQMDALEKIGELTFSSDMPPEKFVRLIVTTMRRMTATIQAQTPTTPLN
;
A
#
# COMPACT_ATOMS: atom_id res chain seq x y z
N MET A 1 -25.17 -11.56 -12.45
CA MET A 1 -23.75 -11.65 -12.11
C MET A 1 -23.61 -11.38 -10.63
N GLY A 2 -22.90 -12.25 -9.91
CA GLY A 2 -22.57 -12.07 -8.50
C GLY A 2 -21.15 -11.53 -8.31
N LEU A 3 -20.78 -11.16 -7.09
CA LEU A 3 -19.42 -10.69 -6.77
C LEU A 3 -18.34 -11.73 -7.11
N GLN A 4 -18.68 -13.02 -7.05
CA GLN A 4 -17.79 -14.13 -7.40
C GLN A 4 -17.42 -14.21 -8.89
N ASP A 5 -18.18 -13.54 -9.76
CA ASP A 5 -17.93 -13.54 -11.21
C ASP A 5 -17.00 -12.38 -11.63
N ILE A 6 -16.62 -11.51 -10.68
CA ILE A 6 -15.79 -10.33 -10.94
C ILE A 6 -14.32 -10.75 -10.96
N VAL A 7 -13.66 -10.57 -12.10
CA VAL A 7 -12.21 -10.69 -12.24
C VAL A 7 -11.59 -9.31 -12.05
N LEU A 8 -10.72 -9.17 -11.06
CA LEU A 8 -9.98 -7.93 -10.84
C LEU A 8 -8.92 -7.75 -11.93
N ALA A 9 -8.79 -6.53 -12.44
CA ALA A 9 -7.73 -6.19 -13.38
C ALA A 9 -6.36 -6.41 -12.72
N THR A 10 -5.45 -7.01 -13.48
CA THR A 10 -4.06 -7.24 -13.07
C THR A 10 -3.12 -6.80 -14.18
N ALA A 11 -1.91 -6.42 -13.79
CA ALA A 11 -0.82 -6.08 -14.70
C ALA A 11 0.39 -6.97 -14.40
N THR A 12 1.16 -7.28 -15.42
CA THR A 12 2.30 -8.19 -15.31
C THR A 12 3.60 -7.41 -15.17
N VAL A 13 4.35 -7.66 -14.10
CA VAL A 13 5.68 -7.08 -13.83
C VAL A 13 6.75 -8.04 -14.33
N THR A 14 7.73 -7.54 -15.06
CA THR A 14 8.86 -8.35 -15.57
C THR A 14 10.09 -8.12 -14.71
N VAL A 15 10.70 -9.20 -14.23
CA VAL A 15 11.86 -9.13 -13.32
C VAL A 15 13.16 -9.26 -14.10
N SER A 16 13.46 -10.47 -14.58
CA SER A 16 14.61 -10.81 -15.42
C SER A 16 14.39 -12.20 -16.03
N ASP A 17 15.05 -12.51 -17.15
CA ASP A 17 15.11 -13.86 -17.75
C ASP A 17 13.76 -14.57 -17.91
N GLY A 18 12.72 -13.81 -18.25
CA GLY A 18 11.36 -14.33 -18.48
C GLY A 18 10.54 -14.58 -17.20
N VAL A 19 11.09 -14.32 -16.02
CA VAL A 19 10.33 -14.39 -14.76
C VAL A 19 9.42 -13.17 -14.65
N GLN A 20 8.13 -13.45 -14.43
CA GLN A 20 7.07 -12.45 -14.35
C GLN A 20 6.14 -12.77 -13.19
N PHE A 21 5.55 -11.74 -12.59
CA PHE A 21 4.48 -11.88 -11.61
C PHE A 21 3.37 -10.86 -11.88
N ALA A 22 2.17 -11.13 -11.38
CA ALA A 22 1.03 -10.23 -11.56
C ALA A 22 0.81 -9.37 -10.32
N VAL A 23 0.42 -8.11 -10.54
CA VAL A 23 0.00 -7.17 -9.51
C VAL A 23 -1.39 -6.65 -9.82
N ARG A 24 -2.15 -6.31 -8.78
CA ARG A 24 -3.43 -5.59 -8.86
C ARG A 24 -3.33 -4.22 -8.19
N GLY A 25 -4.34 -3.38 -8.43
CA GLY A 25 -4.53 -2.16 -7.67
C GLY A 25 -4.77 -2.46 -6.18
N LEU A 26 -4.42 -1.51 -5.32
CA LEU A 26 -4.61 -1.60 -3.88
C LEU A 26 -6.09 -1.46 -3.53
N ALA A 27 -6.58 -2.43 -2.78
CA ALA A 27 -7.87 -2.34 -2.12
C ALA A 27 -7.72 -1.52 -0.82
N PRO A 28 -8.81 -0.94 -0.30
CA PRO A 28 -8.80 -0.28 1.00
C PRO A 28 -8.27 -1.16 2.14
N TYR A 29 -8.46 -2.48 2.04
CA TYR A 29 -7.92 -3.45 3.00
C TYR A 29 -6.39 -3.49 3.00
N ASP A 30 -5.74 -3.49 1.82
CA ASP A 30 -4.28 -3.53 1.74
C ASP A 30 -3.67 -2.30 2.41
N VAL A 31 -4.27 -1.12 2.21
CA VAL A 31 -3.77 0.10 2.85
C VAL A 31 -4.00 0.06 4.35
N ALA A 32 -5.07 -0.60 4.82
CA ALA A 32 -5.25 -0.85 6.24
C ALA A 32 -4.14 -1.75 6.82
N VAL A 33 -3.76 -2.79 6.10
CA VAL A 33 -2.63 -3.65 6.48
C VAL A 33 -1.32 -2.87 6.47
N LEU A 34 -1.05 -2.07 5.44
CA LEU A 34 0.15 -1.22 5.36
C LEU A 34 0.20 -0.23 6.52
N TYR A 35 -0.90 0.49 6.79
CA TYR A 35 -0.94 1.49 7.84
C TYR A 35 -0.77 0.89 9.23
N THR A 36 -1.38 -0.28 9.50
CA THR A 36 -1.27 -0.94 10.81
C THR A 36 0.13 -1.47 11.07
N ARG A 37 0.84 -1.95 10.04
CA ARG A 37 2.20 -2.51 10.16
C ARG A 37 3.31 -1.47 10.03
N TYR A 38 3.12 -0.44 9.20
CA TYR A 38 4.14 0.52 8.79
C TYR A 38 3.71 1.98 9.05
N GLN A 39 2.96 2.21 10.13
CA GLN A 39 2.41 3.53 10.46
C GLN A 39 3.48 4.63 10.49
N SER A 40 4.63 4.36 11.11
CA SER A 40 5.75 5.30 11.21
C SER A 40 6.24 5.70 9.83
N ASP A 41 6.52 4.71 8.99
CA ASP A 41 7.15 4.89 7.69
C ASP A 41 6.21 5.63 6.74
N MET A 42 4.91 5.28 6.76
CA MET A 42 3.88 6.00 6.01
C MET A 42 3.72 7.45 6.48
N THR A 43 3.78 7.69 7.79
CA THR A 43 3.66 9.04 8.36
C THR A 43 4.87 9.90 7.97
N ASP A 44 6.06 9.34 8.05
CA ASP A 44 7.30 10.04 7.69
C ASP A 44 7.37 10.29 6.18
N MET A 45 6.93 9.34 5.34
CA MET A 45 6.77 9.57 3.91
C MET A 45 5.82 10.72 3.61
N PHE A 46 4.63 10.71 4.21
CA PHE A 46 3.64 11.75 3.96
C PHE A 46 4.15 13.13 4.39
N ARG A 47 4.85 13.21 5.53
CA ARG A 47 5.50 14.44 6.00
C ARG A 47 6.54 14.94 5.00
N ARG A 48 7.34 14.04 4.43
CA ARG A 48 8.36 14.40 3.43
C ARG A 48 7.74 14.86 2.12
N LEU A 49 6.75 14.15 1.61
CA LEU A 49 6.01 14.49 0.40
C LEU A 49 5.41 15.90 0.48
N THR A 50 4.76 16.20 1.60
CA THR A 50 4.14 17.52 1.85
C THR A 50 5.18 18.61 2.06
N SER A 51 6.37 18.29 2.57
CA SER A 51 7.47 19.25 2.68
C SER A 51 8.16 19.56 1.35
N LYS A 52 8.28 18.56 0.46
CA LYS A 52 8.96 18.67 -0.84
C LYS A 52 8.08 19.32 -1.91
N THR A 53 6.77 19.04 -1.91
CA THR A 53 5.80 19.68 -2.82
C THR A 53 5.67 21.19 -2.62
N GLY A 54 5.99 21.70 -1.41
CA GLY A 54 6.08 23.14 -1.14
C GLY A 54 7.32 23.84 -1.71
N ALA A 55 8.33 23.09 -2.14
CA ALA A 55 9.64 23.62 -2.55
C ALA A 55 9.84 23.77 -4.07
N GLY A 56 8.85 23.37 -4.89
CA GLY A 56 8.92 23.50 -6.36
C GLY A 56 9.96 22.60 -7.04
N GLU A 57 10.45 21.58 -6.33
CA GLU A 57 11.51 20.68 -6.80
C GLU A 57 10.87 19.50 -7.58
N THR A 58 11.34 19.23 -8.80
CA THR A 58 10.93 18.05 -9.59
C THR A 58 11.60 16.80 -9.02
N VAL A 59 11.05 16.31 -7.91
CA VAL A 59 11.53 15.08 -7.27
C VAL A 59 10.95 13.88 -8.00
N ASP A 60 11.83 12.99 -8.47
CA ASP A 60 11.47 11.62 -8.88
C ASP A 60 10.95 10.89 -7.63
N LEU A 61 9.63 10.93 -7.49
CA LEU A 61 8.91 10.52 -6.30
C LEU A 61 9.06 9.01 -6.11
N GLU A 62 8.98 8.26 -7.21
CA GLU A 62 9.05 6.81 -7.19
C GLU A 62 10.42 6.33 -6.71
N THR A 63 11.51 6.87 -7.25
CA THR A 63 12.87 6.49 -6.86
C THR A 63 13.16 6.88 -5.41
N ASP A 64 12.73 8.07 -4.98
CA ASP A 64 12.89 8.52 -3.59
C ASP A 64 12.11 7.64 -2.62
N ILE A 65 10.93 7.18 -3.02
CA ILE A 65 10.08 6.27 -2.23
C ILE A 65 10.77 4.93 -2.02
N VAL A 66 11.29 4.33 -3.09
CA VAL A 66 11.97 3.03 -3.03
C VAL A 66 13.21 3.07 -2.15
N MET A 67 14.02 4.13 -2.25
CA MET A 67 15.25 4.23 -1.46
C MET A 67 15.00 4.54 0.01
N GLN A 68 13.93 5.28 0.34
CA GLN A 68 13.68 5.74 1.71
C GLN A 68 12.86 4.75 2.54
N ALA A 69 11.93 4.03 1.92
CA ALA A 69 11.09 3.05 2.61
C ALA A 69 11.03 1.73 1.85
N PRO A 70 12.18 1.04 1.64
CA PRO A 70 12.23 -0.20 0.87
C PRO A 70 11.34 -1.29 1.46
N GLU A 71 11.17 -1.30 2.79
CA GLU A 71 10.29 -2.25 3.48
C GLU A 71 8.81 -2.01 3.16
N LEU A 72 8.38 -0.74 3.19
CA LEU A 72 7.02 -0.33 2.85
C LEU A 72 6.70 -0.64 1.39
N VAL A 73 7.62 -0.35 0.47
CA VAL A 73 7.48 -0.66 -0.95
C VAL A 73 7.34 -2.16 -1.17
N SER A 74 8.20 -2.95 -0.51
CA SER A 74 8.17 -4.41 -0.64
C SER A 74 6.84 -4.98 -0.12
N ALA A 75 6.38 -4.51 1.04
CA ALA A 75 5.07 -4.89 1.58
C ALA A 75 3.90 -4.50 0.67
N LEU A 76 3.96 -3.33 0.04
CA LEU A 76 2.97 -2.87 -0.91
C LEU A 76 2.91 -3.78 -2.14
N ILE A 77 4.07 -4.10 -2.74
CA ILE A 77 4.17 -5.02 -3.88
C ILE A 77 3.65 -6.41 -3.49
N THR A 78 4.01 -6.90 -2.29
CA THR A 78 3.53 -8.19 -1.77
C THR A 78 2.01 -8.23 -1.64
N LEU A 79 1.38 -7.19 -1.10
CA LEU A 79 -0.09 -7.12 -1.00
C LEU A 79 -0.76 -7.05 -2.39
N ALA A 80 -0.19 -6.24 -3.28
CA ALA A 80 -0.65 -6.13 -4.66
C ALA A 80 -0.47 -7.43 -5.45
N SER A 81 0.43 -8.32 -5.04
CA SER A 81 0.65 -9.65 -5.64
C SER A 81 -0.35 -10.73 -5.18
N ASN A 82 -1.41 -10.36 -4.45
CA ASN A 82 -2.39 -11.29 -3.84
C ASN A 82 -1.80 -12.23 -2.77
N THR A 83 -0.70 -11.85 -2.13
CA THR A 83 -0.22 -12.59 -0.95
C THR A 83 -1.09 -12.25 0.26
N ASP A 84 -1.65 -13.26 0.92
CA ASP A 84 -2.50 -13.08 2.09
C ASP A 84 -1.67 -12.61 3.31
N PRO A 85 -1.96 -11.43 3.89
CA PRO A 85 -1.24 -10.93 5.05
C PRO A 85 -1.61 -11.65 6.36
N ILE A 86 -2.63 -12.51 6.40
CA ILE A 86 -3.02 -13.27 7.61
C ILE A 86 -1.98 -14.34 7.92
N ASP A 87 -1.39 -14.98 6.90
CA ASP A 87 -0.26 -15.89 7.07
C ASP A 87 1.05 -15.08 7.13
N ASP A 88 1.43 -14.69 8.34
CA ASP A 88 2.59 -13.82 8.54
C ASP A 88 3.90 -14.45 8.03
N ALA A 89 4.09 -15.77 8.15
CA ALA A 89 5.32 -16.42 7.69
C ALA A 89 5.45 -16.36 6.16
N SER A 90 4.36 -16.65 5.43
CA SER A 90 4.32 -16.55 3.97
C SER A 90 4.43 -15.10 3.51
N PHE A 91 3.76 -14.18 4.21
CA PHE A 91 3.81 -12.76 3.92
C PHE A 91 5.24 -12.21 4.06
N GLN A 92 5.91 -12.43 5.19
CA GLN A 92 7.28 -11.95 5.42
C GLN A 92 8.28 -12.53 4.40
N LYS A 93 8.10 -13.80 4.01
CA LYS A 93 8.92 -14.41 2.96
C LYS A 93 8.72 -13.70 1.62
N ALA A 94 7.48 -13.38 1.25
CA ALA A 94 7.19 -12.66 0.02
C ALA A 94 7.71 -11.22 0.05
N VAL A 95 7.64 -10.53 1.20
CA VAL A 95 8.22 -9.19 1.41
C VAL A 95 9.75 -9.24 1.21
N ALA A 96 10.43 -10.23 1.79
CA ALA A 96 11.87 -10.39 1.62
C ALA A 96 12.28 -10.61 0.16
N ILE A 97 11.47 -11.35 -0.62
CA ILE A 97 11.69 -11.54 -2.06
C ILE A 97 11.44 -10.23 -2.82
N ALA A 98 10.34 -9.54 -2.56
CA ALA A 98 10.00 -8.27 -3.19
C ALA A 98 11.11 -7.22 -2.99
N LYS A 99 11.71 -7.20 -1.80
CA LYS A 99 12.84 -6.32 -1.45
C LYS A 99 14.11 -6.58 -2.26
N GLN A 100 14.30 -7.82 -2.72
CA GLN A 100 15.46 -8.24 -3.52
C GLN A 100 15.24 -8.08 -5.03
N LEU A 101 14.04 -7.67 -5.47
CA LEU A 101 13.78 -7.40 -6.87
C LEU A 101 14.72 -6.30 -7.39
N PRO A 102 15.15 -6.37 -8.67
CA PRO A 102 15.85 -5.27 -9.31
C PRO A 102 15.07 -3.98 -9.21
N LEU A 103 15.75 -2.85 -9.05
CA LEU A 103 15.10 -1.53 -8.91
C LEU A 103 14.09 -1.27 -10.03
N GLY A 104 14.44 -1.59 -11.29
CA GLY A 104 13.54 -1.43 -12.43
C GLY A 104 12.23 -2.23 -12.28
N ALA A 105 12.28 -3.43 -11.71
CA ALA A 105 11.09 -4.25 -11.47
C ALA A 105 10.25 -3.74 -10.30
N GLN A 106 10.87 -3.18 -9.25
CA GLN A 106 10.15 -2.52 -8.17
C GLN A 106 9.42 -1.27 -8.66
N MET A 107 10.08 -0.47 -9.51
CA MET A 107 9.50 0.73 -10.12
C MET A 107 8.34 0.39 -11.07
N ASP A 108 8.54 -0.59 -11.96
CA ASP A 108 7.49 -1.09 -12.87
C ASP A 108 6.28 -1.63 -12.09
N ALA A 109 6.51 -2.31 -10.96
CA ALA A 109 5.43 -2.73 -10.07
C ALA A 109 4.68 -1.55 -9.47
N LEU A 110 5.39 -0.55 -8.92
CA LEU A 110 4.77 0.62 -8.30
C LEU A 110 3.94 1.42 -9.31
N GLU A 111 4.44 1.62 -10.53
CA GLU A 111 3.72 2.31 -11.61
C GLU A 111 2.42 1.57 -11.93
N LYS A 112 2.50 0.26 -12.23
CA LYS A 112 1.32 -0.57 -12.54
C LYS A 112 0.31 -0.64 -11.39
N ILE A 113 0.78 -0.71 -10.15
CA ILE A 113 -0.10 -0.69 -8.98
C ILE A 113 -0.78 0.66 -8.89
N GLY A 114 -0.05 1.77 -9.09
CA GLY A 114 -0.60 3.12 -9.13
C GLY A 114 -1.68 3.28 -10.18
N GLU A 115 -1.41 2.89 -11.43
CA GLU A 115 -2.35 2.94 -12.55
C GLU A 115 -3.62 2.10 -12.30
N LEU A 116 -3.48 0.93 -11.67
CA LEU A 116 -4.62 0.08 -11.33
C LEU A 116 -5.37 0.53 -10.07
N THR A 117 -4.74 1.32 -9.20
CA THR A 117 -5.34 1.82 -7.95
C THR A 117 -6.10 3.11 -8.18
N PHE A 118 -5.53 4.03 -8.98
CA PHE A 118 -6.05 5.37 -9.15
C PHE A 118 -6.73 5.52 -10.51
N SER A 119 -7.95 6.03 -10.47
CA SER A 119 -8.70 6.40 -11.68
C SER A 119 -9.09 7.87 -11.61
N SER A 120 -9.63 8.42 -12.70
CA SER A 120 -10.22 9.77 -12.71
C SER A 120 -11.29 9.95 -11.61
N ASP A 121 -12.03 8.89 -11.29
CA ASP A 121 -13.07 8.90 -10.26
C ASP A 121 -12.52 8.68 -8.84
N MET A 122 -11.31 8.14 -8.72
CA MET A 122 -10.62 7.84 -7.48
C MET A 122 -9.15 8.31 -7.55
N PRO A 123 -8.90 9.64 -7.53
CA PRO A 123 -7.55 10.16 -7.49
C PRO A 123 -6.86 9.84 -6.15
N PRO A 124 -5.52 9.87 -6.10
CA PRO A 124 -4.74 9.50 -4.90
C PRO A 124 -5.18 10.19 -3.62
N GLU A 125 -5.43 11.49 -3.69
CA GLU A 125 -5.87 12.30 -2.54
C GLU A 125 -7.22 11.83 -1.98
N LYS A 126 -8.16 11.46 -2.86
CA LYS A 126 -9.49 10.98 -2.48
C LYS A 126 -9.38 9.58 -1.85
N PHE A 127 -8.53 8.73 -2.40
CA PHE A 127 -8.27 7.39 -1.87
C PHE A 127 -7.68 7.44 -0.45
N VAL A 128 -6.62 8.22 -0.24
CA VAL A 128 -6.00 8.40 1.08
C VAL A 128 -7.01 8.98 2.08
N ARG A 129 -7.79 9.99 1.67
CA ARG A 129 -8.83 10.58 2.53
C ARG A 129 -9.90 9.56 2.94
N LEU A 130 -10.33 8.70 2.02
CA LEU A 130 -11.30 7.64 2.30
C LEU A 130 -10.78 6.68 3.36
N ILE A 131 -9.52 6.26 3.24
CA ILE A 131 -8.88 5.32 4.17
C ILE A 131 -8.72 5.95 5.55
N VAL A 132 -8.17 7.17 5.63
CA VAL A 132 -8.01 7.90 6.90
C VAL A 132 -9.35 8.12 7.59
N THR A 133 -10.39 8.46 6.83
CA THR A 133 -11.75 8.65 7.38
C THR A 133 -12.31 7.33 7.91
N THR A 134 -12.12 6.22 7.18
CA THR A 134 -12.58 4.90 7.58
C THR A 134 -11.87 4.41 8.84
N MET A 135 -10.55 4.55 8.90
CA MET A 135 -9.76 4.21 10.09
C MET A 135 -10.15 5.05 11.30
N ARG A 136 -10.27 6.37 11.15
CA ARG A 136 -10.72 7.25 12.25
C ARG A 136 -12.08 6.84 12.78
N ARG A 137 -13.01 6.46 11.89
CA ARG A 137 -14.33 5.95 12.30
C ARG A 137 -14.21 4.64 13.06
N MET A 138 -13.40 3.69 12.58
CA MET A 138 -13.15 2.42 13.27
C MET A 138 -12.54 2.63 14.67
N THR A 139 -11.53 3.50 14.79
CA THR A 139 -10.91 3.83 16.09
C THR A 139 -11.90 4.53 17.02
N ALA A 140 -12.70 5.48 16.53
CA ALA A 140 -13.71 6.16 17.32
C ALA A 140 -14.80 5.20 17.83
N THR A 141 -15.22 4.23 17.01
CA THR A 141 -16.18 3.20 17.45
C THR A 141 -15.60 2.26 18.50
N ILE A 142 -14.30 1.93 18.44
CA ILE A 142 -13.63 1.10 19.44
C ILE A 142 -13.49 1.86 20.78
N GLN A 143 -13.12 3.15 20.74
CA GLN A 143 -13.02 3.98 21.93
C GLN A 143 -14.39 4.23 22.58
N ALA A 144 -15.45 4.42 21.79
CA ALA A 144 -16.81 4.59 22.29
C ALA A 144 -17.40 3.31 22.94
N GLN A 145 -16.83 2.14 22.65
CA GLN A 145 -17.26 0.85 23.20
C GLN A 145 -16.48 0.41 24.44
N THR A 146 -15.54 1.22 24.96
CA THR A 146 -14.89 0.91 26.25
C THR A 146 -15.73 1.55 27.37
N PRO A 147 -16.64 0.82 28.05
CA PRO A 147 -17.34 1.39 29.18
C PRO A 147 -16.29 1.49 30.29
N THR A 148 -16.07 2.70 30.79
CA THR A 148 -15.50 2.89 32.12
C THR A 148 -16.45 2.20 33.11
N THR A 149 -16.19 0.94 33.44
CA THR A 149 -16.78 0.30 34.62
C THR A 149 -16.11 0.95 35.82
N PRO A 150 -16.78 1.79 36.62
CA PRO A 150 -16.23 2.18 37.90
C PRO A 150 -16.17 0.93 38.78
N LEU A 151 -14.97 0.58 39.24
CA LEU A 151 -14.77 -0.36 40.32
C LEU A 151 -15.39 0.26 41.58
N ASN A 152 -16.55 -0.27 42.00
CA ASN A 152 -17.07 -0.16 43.36
C ASN A 152 -16.79 -1.46 44.09
#